data_AF-A0A146KTJ7-F1
#
_entry.id   AF-A0A146KTJ7-F1
#
_cell.length_a   1.000
_cell.length_b   1.000
_cell.length_c   1.000
_cell.angle_alpha   90.00
_cell.angle_beta   90.00
_cell.angle_gamma   90.00
#
_symmetry.space_group_name_H-M   'P 1'
#
loop_
_entity.id
_entity.type
_entity.pdbx_description
1 polymer ?
#
loop_
_entity_poly.entity_id
_entity_poly.type
_entity_poly.pdbx_seq_one_letter_code
_entity_poly.pdbx_strand_id
1 'polypeptide(L)'
;RIWLLKFTTSISAFNTSDYLDEMGVDKDGVDIEGDDPEICQYRGYRNGPEDKEKYGLSPQYWHVFAARLAFVVVFEHIVFALTGIMAYTIPDVPSEIRTQIQRERMLQKEAQFERGVNVNGREEDEYDRMLTALR
;
A
#
# COMPACT_ATOMS: atom_id res chain seq x y z
N ARG A 1 -11.99 15.28 -35.35
CA ARG A 1 -13.02 16.01 -34.56
C ARG A 1 -13.26 15.42 -33.17
N ILE A 2 -13.17 14.11 -32.95
CA ILE A 2 -13.34 13.49 -31.61
C ILE A 2 -12.12 13.70 -30.68
N TRP A 3 -10.91 13.80 -31.22
CA TRP A 3 -9.68 14.00 -30.42
C TRP A 3 -9.45 15.45 -29.93
N LEU A 4 -10.18 16.44 -30.45
CA LEU A 4 -10.03 17.85 -30.01
C LEU A 4 -10.81 18.16 -28.72
N LEU A 5 -11.87 17.41 -28.43
CA LEU A 5 -12.74 17.66 -27.27
C LEU A 5 -12.10 17.28 -25.93
N LYS A 6 -11.08 16.41 -25.90
CA LYS A 6 -10.45 15.99 -24.64
C LYS A 6 -9.36 16.95 -24.15
N PHE A 7 -8.73 17.72 -25.04
CA PHE A 7 -7.59 18.57 -24.69
C PHE A 7 -8.03 19.86 -23.95
N THR A 8 -9.23 20.38 -24.22
CA THR A 8 -9.76 21.58 -23.58
C THR A 8 -10.23 21.38 -22.14
N THR A 9 -10.29 20.14 -21.65
CA THR A 9 -10.82 19.87 -20.29
C THR A 9 -9.89 20.30 -19.17
N SER A 10 -8.59 20.47 -19.45
CA SER A 10 -7.60 20.89 -18.45
C SER A 10 -7.25 22.38 -18.51
N ILE A 11 -7.93 23.15 -19.35
CA ILE A 11 -7.68 24.58 -19.52
C ILE A 11 -8.85 25.38 -18.96
N SER A 12 -8.54 26.35 -18.11
CA SER A 12 -9.49 27.27 -17.50
C SER A 12 -9.27 28.67 -18.06
N ALA A 13 -10.36 29.35 -18.39
CA ALA A 13 -10.35 30.73 -18.84
C ALA A 13 -10.31 31.68 -17.64
N PHE A 14 -9.51 32.74 -17.74
CA PHE A 14 -9.41 33.82 -16.77
C PHE A 14 -9.66 35.15 -17.48
N ASN A 15 -10.44 36.03 -16.86
CA ASN A 15 -10.62 37.38 -17.37
C ASN A 15 -9.47 38.26 -16.86
N THR A 16 -8.72 38.85 -17.79
CA THR A 16 -7.60 39.75 -17.52
C THR A 16 -8.03 40.99 -16.73
N SER A 17 -9.29 41.41 -16.80
CA SER A 17 -9.80 42.51 -15.96
C SER A 17 -9.75 42.22 -14.46
N ASP A 18 -9.68 40.95 -14.06
CA ASP A 18 -9.70 40.51 -12.67
C ASP A 18 -8.28 40.33 -12.10
N TYR A 19 -7.25 40.80 -12.80
CA TYR A 19 -5.89 40.83 -12.26
C TYR A 19 -5.82 41.68 -10.99
N LEU A 20 -5.14 41.14 -9.97
CA LEU A 20 -4.68 41.95 -8.83
C LEU A 20 -3.45 42.75 -9.28
N ASP A 21 -3.18 43.87 -8.62
CA ASP A 21 -2.07 44.79 -8.95
C ASP A 21 -0.68 44.10 -9.04
N GLU A 22 -0.53 42.94 -8.38
CA GLU A 22 0.71 42.13 -8.35
C GLU A 22 0.76 40.98 -9.38
N MET A 23 -0.33 40.71 -10.12
CA MET A 23 -0.42 39.57 -11.05
C MET A 23 -0.23 39.95 -12.53
N GLY A 24 -0.18 41.25 -12.83
CA GLY A 24 0.02 41.76 -14.18
C GLY A 24 1.42 41.47 -14.71
N VAL A 25 1.60 41.60 -16.03
CA VAL A 25 2.93 41.58 -16.65
C VAL A 25 3.73 42.77 -16.14
N ASP A 26 4.97 42.53 -15.67
CA ASP A 26 5.91 43.59 -15.34
C ASP A 26 6.19 44.43 -16.59
N LYS A 27 5.62 45.65 -16.63
CA LYS A 27 5.80 46.58 -17.76
C LYS A 27 7.15 47.29 -17.72
N ASP A 28 7.98 46.98 -16.74
CA ASP A 28 9.31 47.55 -16.55
C ASP A 28 10.33 46.91 -17.51
N GLY A 29 10.40 47.44 -18.74
CA GLY A 29 11.54 47.24 -19.64
C GLY A 29 11.33 46.32 -20.84
N VAL A 30 10.10 45.90 -21.14
CA VAL A 30 9.75 45.25 -22.42
C VAL A 30 8.66 46.07 -23.08
N ASP A 31 8.98 46.64 -24.25
CA ASP A 31 8.01 47.29 -25.14
C ASP A 31 7.10 46.22 -25.76
N ILE A 32 6.25 45.59 -24.95
CA ILE A 32 5.11 44.84 -25.47
C ILE A 32 4.08 45.91 -25.87
N GLU A 33 4.17 46.39 -27.11
CA GLU A 33 3.12 47.17 -27.74
C GLU A 33 1.89 46.27 -27.94
N GLY A 34 1.04 46.20 -26.92
CA GLY A 34 -0.23 45.50 -26.97
C GLY A 34 -0.95 45.56 -25.63
N ASP A 35 -2.23 45.92 -25.67
CA ASP A 35 -3.12 45.72 -24.52
C ASP A 35 -3.19 44.23 -24.18
N ASP A 36 -3.30 43.94 -22.88
CA ASP A 36 -3.50 42.57 -22.42
C ASP A 36 -4.78 41.99 -23.05
N PRO A 37 -4.76 40.74 -23.56
CA PRO A 37 -5.95 40.13 -24.15
C PRO A 37 -7.05 40.01 -23.10
N GLU A 38 -8.32 40.21 -23.49
CA GLU A 38 -9.47 40.20 -22.58
C GLU A 38 -9.57 38.88 -21.77
N ILE A 39 -9.23 37.75 -22.39
CA ILE A 39 -9.26 36.43 -21.76
C ILE A 39 -7.93 35.72 -21.96
N CYS A 40 -7.33 35.26 -20.86
CA CYS A 40 -6.18 34.37 -20.88
C CYS A 40 -6.57 32.95 -20.43
N GLN A 41 -5.76 31.97 -20.80
CA GLN A 41 -6.02 30.55 -20.53
C GLN A 41 -4.85 29.94 -19.76
N TYR A 42 -5.16 29.27 -18.65
CA TYR A 42 -4.18 28.60 -17.81
C TYR A 42 -4.60 27.17 -17.53
N ARG A 43 -3.64 26.35 -17.12
CA ARG A 43 -3.91 24.94 -16.82
C ARG A 43 -4.61 24.83 -15.46
N GLY A 44 -5.86 24.38 -15.46
CA GLY A 44 -6.68 24.31 -14.26
C GLY A 44 -8.05 23.70 -14.50
N TYR A 45 -8.66 23.17 -13.45
CA TYR A 45 -10.05 22.71 -13.42
C TYR A 45 -10.90 23.69 -12.61
N ARG A 46 -11.03 24.90 -13.12
CA ARG A 46 -11.77 25.99 -12.47
C ARG A 46 -12.96 26.43 -13.32
N ASN A 47 -13.96 26.98 -12.65
CA ASN A 47 -15.15 27.54 -13.31
C ASN A 47 -14.77 28.79 -14.11
N GLY A 48 -15.54 29.07 -15.16
CA GLY A 48 -15.30 30.20 -16.04
C GLY A 48 -15.64 31.56 -15.39
N PRO A 49 -15.27 32.68 -16.05
CA PRO A 49 -15.60 34.02 -15.57
C PRO A 49 -17.10 34.35 -15.61
N GLU A 50 -17.90 33.59 -16.38
CA GLU A 50 -19.35 33.74 -16.53
C GLU A 50 -20.17 32.88 -15.54
N ASP A 51 -19.52 31.98 -14.82
CA ASP A 51 -20.20 31.11 -13.84
C ASP A 51 -20.57 31.88 -12.57
N LYS A 52 -21.59 31.39 -11.85
CA LYS A 52 -22.03 31.96 -10.56
C LYS A 52 -20.92 31.97 -9.50
N GLU A 53 -20.06 30.96 -9.53
CA GLU A 53 -18.91 30.82 -8.65
C GLU A 53 -17.63 30.96 -9.47
N LYS A 54 -17.29 32.21 -9.80
CA LYS A 54 -16.15 32.57 -10.65
C LYS A 54 -14.84 32.04 -10.06
N TYR A 55 -14.03 31.42 -10.91
CA TYR A 55 -12.70 30.88 -10.57
C TYR A 55 -12.67 29.85 -9.43
N GLY A 56 -13.84 29.40 -8.96
CA GLY A 56 -14.00 28.32 -8.01
C GLY A 56 -13.56 26.97 -8.59
N LEU A 57 -13.43 25.98 -7.70
CA LEU A 57 -13.11 24.61 -8.10
C LEU A 57 -14.28 23.98 -8.85
N SER A 58 -14.05 23.54 -10.08
CA SER A 58 -15.09 22.86 -10.85
C SER A 58 -15.45 21.53 -10.20
N PRO A 59 -16.72 21.07 -10.25
CA PRO A 59 -17.08 19.71 -9.87
C PRO A 59 -16.19 18.64 -10.54
N GLN A 60 -15.69 18.90 -11.75
CA GLN A 60 -14.77 17.99 -12.46
C GLN A 60 -13.45 17.78 -11.72
N TYR A 61 -12.94 18.80 -11.03
CA TYR A 61 -11.74 18.70 -10.20
C TYR A 61 -11.89 17.59 -9.15
N TRP A 62 -13.03 17.58 -8.45
CA TRP A 62 -13.32 16.61 -7.39
C TRP A 62 -13.40 15.18 -7.91
N HIS A 63 -13.96 14.99 -9.11
CA HIS A 63 -14.00 13.66 -9.75
C HIS A 63 -12.60 13.16 -10.09
N VAL A 64 -11.74 14.02 -10.67
CA VAL A 64 -10.35 13.66 -10.98
C VAL A 64 -9.55 13.39 -9.72
N PHE A 65 -9.76 14.19 -8.67
CA PHE A 65 -9.13 14.01 -7.37
C PHE A 65 -9.53 12.67 -6.74
N ALA A 66 -10.84 12.37 -6.68
CA ALA A 66 -11.35 11.11 -6.17
C ALA A 66 -10.85 9.92 -6.98
N ALA A 67 -10.81 10.01 -8.31
CA ALA A 67 -10.30 8.96 -9.18
C ALA A 67 -8.80 8.67 -8.93
N ARG A 68 -7.98 9.71 -8.72
CA ARG A 68 -6.56 9.55 -8.37
C ARG A 68 -6.38 8.85 -7.02
N LEU A 69 -7.17 9.24 -6.01
CA LEU A 69 -7.14 8.59 -4.70
C LEU A 69 -7.60 7.14 -4.77
N ALA A 70 -8.71 6.87 -5.45
CA ALA A 70 -9.23 5.53 -5.65
C ALA A 70 -8.22 4.62 -6.37
N PHE A 71 -7.51 5.14 -7.38
CA PHE A 71 -6.45 4.41 -8.07
C PHE A 71 -5.33 3.98 -7.11
N VAL A 72 -4.88 4.88 -6.23
CA VAL A 72 -3.84 4.56 -5.23
C VAL A 72 -4.33 3.48 -4.28
N VAL A 73 -5.55 3.63 -3.73
CA VAL A 73 -6.14 2.66 -2.80
C VAL A 73 -6.29 1.29 -3.46
N VAL A 74 -6.83 1.19 -4.67
CA VAL A 74 -6.98 -0.09 -5.38
C VAL A 74 -5.62 -0.73 -5.64
N PHE A 75 -4.65 0.04 -6.11
CA PHE A 75 -3.30 -0.46 -6.36
C PHE A 75 -2.65 -0.99 -5.08
N GLU A 76 -2.77 -0.25 -3.98
CA GLU A 76 -2.32 -0.66 -2.66
C GLU A 76 -2.93 -2.01 -2.26
N HIS A 77 -4.26 -2.16 -2.34
CA HIS A 77 -4.94 -3.42 -2.00
C HIS A 77 -4.49 -4.59 -2.88
N ILE A 78 -4.22 -4.35 -4.17
CA ILE A 78 -3.68 -5.37 -5.07
C ILE A 78 -2.28 -5.80 -4.61
N VAL A 79 -1.39 -4.85 -4.31
CA VAL A 79 -0.03 -5.15 -3.83
C VAL A 79 -0.08 -5.90 -2.50
N PHE A 80 -0.94 -5.49 -1.57
CA PHE A 80 -1.16 -6.22 -0.31
C PHE A 80 -1.71 -7.62 -0.52
N ALA A 81 -2.66 -7.80 -1.44
CA ALA A 81 -3.20 -9.12 -1.76
C ALA A 81 -2.13 -10.03 -2.40
N LEU A 82 -1.34 -9.50 -3.35
CA LEU A 82 -0.27 -10.25 -4.02
C LEU A 82 0.82 -10.66 -3.04
N THR A 83 1.25 -9.74 -2.16
CA THR A 83 2.24 -10.06 -1.12
C THR A 83 1.70 -11.07 -0.11
N GLY A 84 0.41 -10.97 0.27
CA GLY A 84 -0.25 -11.98 1.10
C GLY A 84 -0.34 -13.34 0.42
N ILE A 85 -0.69 -13.40 -0.87
CA ILE A 85 -0.70 -14.64 -1.66
C ILE A 85 0.72 -15.20 -1.79
N MET A 86 1.73 -14.37 -2.00
CA MET A 86 3.13 -14.82 -2.05
C MET A 86 3.59 -15.42 -0.72
N ALA A 87 3.27 -14.78 0.40
CA ALA A 87 3.55 -15.32 1.73
C ALA A 87 2.79 -16.63 2.00
N TYR A 88 1.60 -16.79 1.43
CA TYR A 88 0.85 -18.05 1.51
C TYR A 88 1.41 -19.14 0.58
N THR A 89 1.87 -18.76 -0.61
CA THR A 89 2.37 -19.68 -1.65
C THR A 89 3.78 -20.17 -1.35
N ILE A 90 4.61 -19.31 -0.75
CA ILE A 90 5.91 -19.65 -0.17
C ILE A 90 5.74 -19.59 1.35
N PRO A 91 5.05 -20.56 1.98
CA PRO A 91 5.09 -20.62 3.43
C PRO A 91 6.55 -20.88 3.82
N ASP A 92 7.05 -20.13 4.80
CA ASP A 92 8.44 -20.21 5.31
C ASP A 92 8.88 -21.64 5.71
N VAL A 93 7.94 -22.58 5.83
CA VAL A 93 8.22 -23.99 6.08
C VAL A 93 7.62 -24.85 4.95
N PRO A 94 8.43 -25.29 3.97
CA PRO A 94 7.97 -26.24 2.97
C PRO A 94 7.54 -27.56 3.65
N SER A 95 6.58 -28.26 3.05
CA SER A 95 5.96 -29.47 3.63
C SER A 95 6.97 -30.55 4.02
N GLU A 96 8.12 -30.60 3.33
CA GLU A 96 9.21 -31.53 3.58
C GLU A 96 9.98 -31.26 4.88
N ILE A 97 10.10 -30.00 5.29
CA ILE A 97 10.68 -29.64 6.60
C ILE A 97 9.69 -29.96 7.72
N ARG A 98 8.38 -29.80 7.49
CA ARG A 98 7.36 -30.19 8.48
C ARG A 98 7.40 -31.69 8.78
N THR A 99 7.59 -32.53 7.77
CA THR A 99 7.69 -33.99 7.96
C THR A 99 8.99 -34.39 8.65
N GLN A 100 10.13 -33.76 8.32
CA GLN A 100 11.39 -33.98 9.03
C GLN A 100 11.30 -33.55 10.50
N ILE A 101 10.77 -32.36 10.80
CA ILE A 101 10.57 -31.89 12.18
C ILE A 101 9.64 -32.83 12.95
N GLN A 102 8.58 -33.33 12.33
CA GLN A 102 7.66 -34.27 12.97
C GLN A 102 8.34 -35.61 13.26
N ARG A 103 9.21 -36.08 12.36
CA ARG A 103 10.01 -37.29 12.54
C ARG A 103 11.03 -37.14 13.68
N GLU A 104 11.77 -36.04 13.71
CA GLU A 104 12.73 -35.75 14.79
C GLU A 104 12.02 -35.65 16.15
N ARG A 105 10.85 -35.03 16.20
CA ARG A 105 10.02 -34.98 17.43
C ARG A 105 9.55 -36.35 17.88
N MET A 106 9.24 -37.27 16.97
CA MET A 106 8.88 -38.64 17.34
C MET A 106 10.09 -39.40 17.90
N LEU A 107 11.24 -39.32 17.22
CA LEU A 107 12.48 -39.95 17.69
C LEU A 107 12.94 -39.42 19.05
N GLN A 108 12.79 -38.11 19.30
CA GLN A 108 13.11 -37.52 20.61
C GLN A 108 12.21 -38.05 21.72
N LYS A 109 10.91 -38.22 21.45
CA LYS A 109 9.95 -38.75 22.43
C LYS A 109 10.24 -40.22 22.75
N GLU A 110 10.56 -41.02 21.74
CA GLU A 110 10.96 -42.42 21.92
C GLU A 110 12.23 -42.52 22.76
N ALA A 111 13.28 -41.75 22.42
CA ALA A 111 14.52 -41.73 23.19
C ALA A 111 14.32 -41.26 24.65
N GLN A 112 13.41 -40.32 24.89
CA GLN A 112 13.08 -39.87 26.24
C GLN A 112 12.30 -40.94 27.02
N PHE A 113 11.36 -41.63 26.36
CA PHE A 113 10.59 -42.72 26.97
C PHE A 113 11.48 -43.91 27.34
N GLU A 114 12.35 -44.37 26.42
CA GLU A 114 13.30 -45.45 26.69
C GLU A 114 14.25 -45.13 27.84
N ARG A 115 14.74 -43.89 27.92
CA ARG A 115 15.56 -43.44 29.07
C ARG A 115 14.78 -43.49 30.38
N GLY A 116 13.53 -43.04 30.38
CA GLY A 116 12.66 -43.12 31.54
C GLY A 116 12.41 -44.56 32.00
N VAL A 117 12.12 -45.47 31.06
CA VAL A 117 11.90 -46.90 31.35
C VAL A 117 13.17 -47.57 31.86
N ASN A 118 14.34 -47.32 31.27
CA ASN A 118 15.60 -47.90 31.72
C ASN A 118 15.98 -47.45 33.13
N VAL A 119 15.77 -46.18 33.46
CA VAL A 119 15.99 -45.65 34.82
C VAL A 119 15.05 -46.34 35.80
N ASN A 120 13.75 -46.41 35.49
CA ASN A 120 12.77 -47.04 36.38
C ASN A 120 13.05 -48.53 36.62
N GLY A 121 13.47 -49.27 35.59
CA GLY A 121 13.87 -50.67 35.74
C GLY A 121 15.11 -50.88 36.60
N ARG A 122 16.11 -49.98 36.51
CA ARG A 122 17.30 -50.05 37.38
C ARG A 122 16.96 -49.79 38.85
N GLU A 123 16.02 -48.89 39.12
CA GLU A 123 15.54 -48.64 40.48
C GLU A 123 14.84 -49.89 41.03
N GLU A 124 13.91 -50.50 40.27
CA GLU A 124 13.22 -51.74 40.65
C GLU A 124 14.21 -52.89 40.95
N ASP A 125 15.21 -53.10 40.09
CA ASP A 125 16.25 -54.11 40.29
C ASP A 125 17.07 -53.89 41.58
N GLU A 126 17.29 -52.63 41.97
CA GLU A 126 18.03 -52.27 43.18
C GLU A 126 17.21 -52.55 44.45
N TYR A 127 15.91 -52.22 44.45
CA TYR A 127 14.99 -52.54 45.54
C TYR A 127 14.86 -54.04 45.77
N ASP A 128 14.70 -54.84 44.71
CA ASP A 128 14.57 -56.29 44.81
C ASP A 128 15.84 -56.95 45.36
N ARG A 129 17.02 -56.45 44.99
CA ARG A 129 18.29 -56.90 45.59
C ARG A 129 18.39 -56.56 47.07
N MET A 130 17.98 -55.35 47.48
CA MET A 130 17.95 -54.98 48.90
C MET A 130 16.98 -55.86 49.69
N LEU A 131 15.78 -56.13 49.16
CA LEU A 131 14.80 -57.02 49.78
C LEU A 131 15.33 -58.45 49.93
N THR A 132 16.07 -58.93 48.92
CA THR A 132 16.68 -60.26 48.97
C THR A 132 17.83 -60.33 49.97
N ALA A 133 18.62 -59.26 50.10
CA ALA A 133 19.69 -59.16 51.08
C ALA A 133 19.20 -58.98 52.53
N LEU A 134 17.99 -58.45 52.70
CA LEU A 134 17.29 -58.30 53.99
C LEU A 134 16.59 -59.58 54.46
N ARG A 135 16.46 -60.58 53.59
CA ARG A 135 15.80 -61.87 53.86
C ARG A 135 16.81 -62.97 54.21
#